data_AF-A0A226I4N4-F1
#
_entry.id   AF-A0A226I4N4-F1
#
_cell.length_a   1.000
_cell.length_b   1.000
_cell.length_c   1.000
_cell.angle_alpha   90.00
_cell.angle_beta   90.00
_cell.angle_gamma   90.00
#
_symmetry.space_group_name_H-M   'P 1'
#
loop_
_entity.id
_entity.type
_entity.pdbx_description
1 polymer ?
#
loop_
_entity_poly.entity_id
_entity_poly.type
_entity_poly.pdbx_seq_one_letter_code
_entity_poly.pdbx_strand_id
1 'polypeptide(L)'
;MKPQALLFLLLLISCQKPKPETQLTSTTAEPKTETTAAKEHFLKTDTISISEGEENSKTNFILAHLLNQTADKDSIVTSKYRLDFYVNKTKVTDSKISINGVDKGSEWGATYGLNSTASKNSPFVRITFGYPACGYSQNNYLFYLKNSDLQLVHEWDSMLDGGWGSWVEFDNPNAKSNPESFYCKTVTYFPEDDNDDMGTVSHYDSIAFRLTGNHWKKQLVSAKDKVYFEKKVSFDEFHKRE
;
A
#
# COMPACT_ATOMS: atom_id res chain seq x y z
N MET A 1 -12.66 -42.94 -65.36
CA MET A 1 -13.81 -42.07 -65.05
C MET A 1 -13.27 -40.88 -64.26
N LYS A 2 -12.99 -39.78 -64.97
CA LYS A 2 -13.63 -38.45 -64.90
C LYS A 2 -13.19 -37.58 -63.70
N PRO A 3 -12.84 -36.29 -63.93
CA PRO A 3 -11.76 -35.62 -63.19
C PRO A 3 -12.16 -34.24 -62.60
N GLN A 4 -11.19 -33.56 -61.97
CA GLN A 4 -11.09 -32.09 -61.77
C GLN A 4 -12.13 -31.44 -60.81
N ALA A 5 -11.80 -30.44 -59.98
CA ALA A 5 -10.91 -29.30 -60.23
C ALA A 5 -10.21 -28.78 -58.96
N LEU A 6 -8.96 -28.37 -59.18
CA LEU A 6 -8.12 -27.53 -58.33
C LEU A 6 -8.57 -26.07 -58.52
N LEU A 7 -8.75 -25.29 -57.45
CA LEU A 7 -8.97 -23.84 -57.56
C LEU A 7 -7.91 -23.08 -56.76
N PHE A 8 -6.90 -22.63 -57.51
CA PHE A 8 -6.01 -21.52 -57.15
C PHE A 8 -6.80 -20.22 -57.23
N LEU A 9 -6.68 -19.35 -56.21
CA LEU A 9 -7.03 -17.94 -56.35
C LEU A 9 -5.77 -17.10 -56.09
N LEU A 10 -5.14 -16.68 -57.18
CA LEU A 10 -4.17 -15.59 -57.24
C LEU A 10 -4.94 -14.27 -57.11
N LEU A 11 -4.60 -13.45 -56.12
CA LEU A 11 -4.96 -12.02 -56.13
C LEU A 11 -3.71 -11.21 -56.44
N LEU A 12 -3.81 -10.53 -57.57
CA LEU A 12 -2.77 -9.79 -58.27
C LEU A 12 -2.48 -8.47 -57.55
N ILE A 13 -1.18 -8.22 -57.43
CA ILE A 13 -0.56 -6.94 -57.07
C ILE A 13 -0.94 -5.90 -58.13
N SER A 14 -1.48 -4.76 -57.71
CA SER A 14 -1.58 -3.57 -58.57
C SER A 14 -0.92 -2.38 -57.88
N CYS A 15 0.35 -2.15 -58.22
CA CYS A 15 1.04 -0.88 -58.04
C CYS A 15 0.37 0.21 -58.88
N GLN A 16 -0.20 1.24 -58.25
CA GLN A 16 -0.49 2.50 -58.91
C GLN A 16 0.65 3.50 -58.68
N LYS A 17 1.11 4.11 -59.77
CA LYS A 17 2.20 5.11 -59.83
C LYS A 17 1.77 6.47 -59.24
N PRO A 18 2.70 7.28 -58.72
CA PRO A 18 2.41 8.57 -58.09
C PRO A 18 2.48 9.76 -59.07
N LYS A 19 1.73 10.84 -58.77
CA LYS A 19 1.89 12.22 -59.29
C LYS A 19 0.85 13.16 -58.63
N PRO A 20 1.04 14.49 -58.61
CA PRO A 20 2.17 15.28 -58.09
C PRO A 20 1.72 16.28 -56.99
N GLU A 21 2.68 16.94 -56.35
CA GLU A 21 2.51 17.96 -55.31
C GLU A 21 1.58 19.13 -55.71
N THR A 22 0.83 19.62 -54.72
CA THR A 22 0.34 21.00 -54.70
C THR A 22 0.67 21.59 -53.33
N GLN A 23 1.36 22.72 -53.37
CA GLN A 23 1.91 23.47 -52.25
C GLN A 23 0.85 24.41 -51.65
N LEU A 24 1.07 24.78 -50.37
CA LEU A 24 0.46 25.86 -49.57
C LEU A 24 -0.92 25.51 -48.97
N THR A 25 -1.17 25.63 -47.66
CA THR A 25 -0.85 26.76 -46.76
C THR A 25 -0.61 26.29 -45.32
N SER A 26 0.37 26.92 -44.66
CA SER A 26 0.59 26.90 -43.22
C SER A 26 -0.67 27.35 -42.47
N THR A 27 -1.27 26.46 -41.67
CA THR A 27 -2.09 26.86 -40.54
C THR A 27 -1.33 26.47 -39.29
N THR A 28 -0.84 27.48 -38.59
CA THR A 28 -0.29 27.37 -37.24
C THR A 28 -1.25 26.54 -36.40
N ALA A 29 -0.81 25.36 -35.98
CA ALA A 29 -1.54 24.60 -34.97
C ALA A 29 -1.51 25.45 -33.70
N GLU A 30 -2.67 26.00 -33.33
CA GLU A 30 -2.87 26.56 -32.01
C GLU A 30 -2.42 25.51 -30.98
N PRO A 31 -1.65 25.90 -29.96
CA PRO A 31 -1.30 24.98 -28.90
C PRO A 31 -2.61 24.50 -28.30
N LYS A 32 -2.86 23.18 -28.39
CA LYS A 32 -3.91 22.52 -27.63
C LYS A 32 -3.76 23.00 -26.20
N THR A 33 -4.74 23.79 -25.78
CA THR A 33 -4.93 24.25 -24.43
C THR A 33 -4.65 23.06 -23.52
N GLU A 34 -3.56 23.13 -22.78
CA GLU A 34 -3.34 22.26 -21.63
C GLU A 34 -4.65 22.32 -20.87
N THR A 35 -5.34 21.18 -20.79
CA THR A 35 -6.47 21.05 -19.87
C THR A 35 -5.85 21.34 -18.52
N THR A 36 -6.10 22.53 -17.99
CA THR A 36 -5.62 22.96 -16.68
C THR A 36 -6.15 21.93 -15.72
N ALA A 37 -5.33 20.92 -15.39
CA ALA A 37 -5.66 19.98 -14.36
C ALA A 37 -5.94 20.84 -13.14
N ALA A 38 -7.20 20.85 -12.69
CA ALA A 38 -7.60 21.68 -11.56
C ALA A 38 -6.57 21.44 -10.46
N LYS A 39 -5.83 22.49 -10.07
CA LYS A 39 -4.83 22.39 -9.01
C LYS A 39 -5.58 21.87 -7.79
N GLU A 40 -5.25 20.64 -7.41
CA GLU A 40 -5.87 19.99 -6.27
C GLU A 40 -5.52 20.83 -5.03
N HIS A 41 -6.55 21.33 -4.33
CA HIS A 41 -6.37 22.19 -3.18
C HIS A 41 -6.10 21.34 -1.94
N PHE A 42 -5.00 21.62 -1.24
CA PHE A 42 -4.61 20.89 -0.04
C PHE A 42 -4.94 21.73 1.20
N LEU A 43 -5.74 21.16 2.12
CA LEU A 43 -6.10 21.80 3.39
C LEU A 43 -4.92 21.87 4.36
N LYS A 44 -4.07 20.84 4.34
CA LYS A 44 -2.87 20.69 5.17
C LYS A 44 -1.87 19.80 4.44
N THR A 45 -0.59 20.00 4.67
CA THR A 45 0.47 19.08 4.23
C THR A 45 1.35 18.72 5.41
N ASP A 46 1.51 17.43 5.66
CA ASP A 46 2.43 16.86 6.64
C ASP A 46 3.61 16.20 5.91
N THR A 47 4.81 16.25 6.50
CA THR A 47 5.98 15.51 6.00
C THR A 47 6.20 14.27 6.86
N ILE A 48 6.19 13.10 6.24
CA ILE A 48 6.45 11.82 6.88
C ILE A 48 7.89 11.41 6.59
N SER A 49 8.71 11.37 7.63
CA SER A 49 10.07 10.82 7.55
C SER A 49 9.99 9.29 7.51
N ILE A 50 10.82 8.66 6.67
CA ILE A 50 10.88 7.20 6.58
C ILE A 50 12.08 6.71 7.37
N SER A 51 11.86 5.87 8.38
CA SER A 51 12.92 5.22 9.15
C SER A 51 13.68 4.18 8.30
N GLU A 52 15.01 4.24 8.38
CA GLU A 52 15.99 3.30 7.81
C GLU A 52 16.81 2.61 8.93
N GLY A 53 16.18 2.41 10.09
CA GLY A 53 16.77 1.76 11.26
C GLY A 53 16.79 2.76 12.39
N GLU A 54 17.98 3.08 12.89
CA GLU A 54 18.17 4.09 13.93
C GLU A 54 18.12 5.53 13.38
N GLU A 55 18.19 5.70 12.06
CA GLU A 55 18.14 7.00 11.40
C GLU A 55 16.94 7.12 10.45
N ASN A 56 16.51 8.34 10.20
CA ASN A 56 15.56 8.65 9.13
C ASN A 56 16.29 8.88 7.81
N SER A 57 15.66 8.49 6.71
CA SER A 57 16.14 8.80 5.38
C SER A 57 16.27 10.31 5.18
N LYS A 58 17.43 10.77 4.74
CA LYS A 58 17.71 12.21 4.50
C LYS A 58 17.17 12.72 3.15
N THR A 59 16.75 11.79 2.29
CA THR A 59 16.41 12.09 0.90
C THR A 59 15.09 11.49 0.42
N ASN A 60 14.60 10.44 1.09
CA ASN A 60 13.31 9.84 0.81
C ASN A 60 12.32 10.23 1.90
N PHE A 61 11.13 10.66 1.50
CA PHE A 61 10.07 11.07 2.42
C PHE A 61 8.72 10.98 1.71
N ILE A 62 7.64 11.11 2.47
CA ILE A 62 6.28 11.16 1.93
C ILE A 62 5.67 12.49 2.35
N LEU A 63 4.96 13.17 1.43
CA LEU A 63 4.09 14.28 1.80
C LEU A 63 2.65 13.79 1.88
N ALA A 64 2.01 13.98 3.03
CA ALA A 64 0.60 13.68 3.22
C ALA A 64 -0.22 14.96 3.08
N HIS A 65 -0.89 15.10 1.94
CA HIS A 65 -1.77 16.21 1.64
C HIS A 65 -3.21 15.89 2.04
N LEU A 66 -3.75 16.60 3.03
CA LEU A 66 -5.15 16.51 3.40
C LEU A 66 -5.99 17.16 2.30
N LEU A 67 -6.82 16.37 1.63
CA LEU A 67 -7.69 16.83 0.54
C LEU A 67 -9.05 17.30 1.06
N ASN A 68 -9.61 16.54 2.00
CA ASN A 68 -10.93 16.80 2.55
C ASN A 68 -11.03 16.17 3.96
N GLN A 69 -11.86 16.77 4.81
CA GLN A 69 -12.21 16.24 6.12
C GLN A 69 -13.70 16.48 6.38
N THR A 70 -14.41 15.44 6.80
CA THR A 70 -15.85 15.50 7.09
C THR A 70 -16.14 14.74 8.38
N ALA A 71 -17.00 15.27 9.24
CA ALA A 71 -17.54 14.55 10.38
C ALA A 71 -18.94 14.02 10.04
N ASP A 72 -19.26 12.81 10.49
CA ASP A 72 -20.62 12.27 10.41
C ASP A 72 -21.47 12.73 11.61
N LYS A 73 -22.68 12.15 11.73
CA LYS A 73 -23.65 12.49 12.78
C LYS A 73 -23.17 12.11 14.17
N ASP A 74 -22.29 11.12 14.26
CA ASP A 74 -21.72 10.61 15.50
C ASP A 74 -20.36 11.29 15.80
N SER A 75 -20.05 12.38 15.08
CA SER A 75 -18.80 13.14 15.17
C SER A 75 -17.56 12.32 14.78
N ILE A 76 -17.72 11.21 14.05
CA ILE A 76 -16.61 10.43 13.54
C ILE A 76 -16.02 11.19 12.35
N VAL A 77 -14.76 11.61 12.52
CA VAL A 77 -14.03 12.38 11.51
C VAL A 77 -13.43 11.43 10.47
N THR A 78 -13.83 11.62 9.22
CA THR A 78 -13.21 10.97 8.05
C THR A 78 -12.33 11.97 7.32
N SER A 79 -11.05 11.63 7.13
CA SER A 79 -10.08 12.44 6.41
C SER A 79 -9.62 11.74 5.14
N LYS A 80 -9.57 12.45 4.01
CA LYS A 80 -9.04 11.95 2.73
C LYS A 80 -7.68 12.57 2.47
N TYR A 81 -6.69 11.72 2.25
CA TYR A 81 -5.32 12.15 1.98
C TYR A 81 -4.85 11.71 0.60
N ARG A 82 -3.92 12.50 0.05
CA ARG A 82 -3.00 12.09 -1.00
C ARG A 82 -1.60 11.98 -0.41
N LEU A 83 -0.96 10.83 -0.60
CA LEU A 83 0.40 10.55 -0.20
C LEU A 83 1.31 10.67 -1.42
N ASP A 84 2.13 11.71 -1.46
CA ASP A 84 3.13 11.90 -2.52
C ASP A 84 4.46 11.30 -2.06
N PHE A 85 4.97 10.31 -2.80
CA PHE A 85 6.22 9.60 -2.47
C PHE A 85 7.40 10.27 -3.16
N TYR A 86 8.40 10.64 -2.37
CA TYR A 86 9.65 11.25 -2.84
C TYR A 86 10.81 10.27 -2.66
N VAL A 87 11.57 10.07 -3.73
CA VAL A 87 12.84 9.33 -3.74
C VAL A 87 13.92 10.27 -4.23
N ASN A 88 15.03 10.38 -3.49
CA ASN A 88 16.09 11.35 -3.78
C ASN A 88 15.55 12.79 -3.97
N LYS A 89 14.60 13.18 -3.10
CA LYS A 89 13.90 14.48 -3.12
C LYS A 89 13.11 14.79 -4.40
N THR A 90 12.91 13.79 -5.25
CA THR A 90 12.08 13.90 -6.46
C THR A 90 10.79 13.11 -6.25
N LYS A 91 9.64 13.74 -6.51
CA LYS A 91 8.36 13.03 -6.47
C LYS A 91 8.36 11.96 -7.56
N VAL A 92 8.13 10.70 -7.18
CA VAL A 92 8.09 9.58 -8.12
C VAL A 92 6.68 9.10 -8.42
N THR A 93 5.76 9.20 -7.46
CA THR A 93 4.38 8.69 -7.57
C THR A 93 3.51 9.17 -6.41
N ASP A 94 2.23 8.83 -6.41
CA ASP A 94 1.30 9.13 -5.33
C ASP A 94 0.20 8.09 -5.16
N SER A 95 -0.45 8.11 -3.99
CA SER A 95 -1.64 7.29 -3.70
C SER A 95 -2.64 8.06 -2.85
N LYS A 96 -3.94 7.81 -3.05
CA LYS A 96 -5.00 8.37 -2.20
C LYS A 96 -5.46 7.35 -1.17
N ILE A 97 -5.67 7.79 0.06
CA ILE A 97 -6.22 6.97 1.15
C ILE A 97 -7.34 7.73 1.87
N SER A 98 -8.22 7.00 2.55
CA SER A 98 -9.24 7.56 3.43
C SER A 98 -9.06 6.96 4.81
N ILE A 99 -9.07 7.81 5.83
CA ILE A 99 -8.89 7.43 7.23
C ILE A 99 -10.17 7.80 7.98
N ASN A 100 -10.79 6.82 8.62
CA ASN A 100 -11.98 7.02 9.45
C ASN A 100 -11.56 7.12 10.92
N GLY A 101 -12.29 7.89 11.72
CA GLY A 101 -12.01 8.03 13.16
C GLY A 101 -10.73 8.80 13.45
N VAL A 102 -10.46 9.90 12.74
CA VAL A 102 -9.24 10.69 12.97
C VAL A 102 -9.34 11.49 14.26
N ASP A 103 -8.52 11.11 15.24
CA ASP A 103 -8.36 11.85 16.49
C ASP A 103 -7.46 13.07 16.33
N LYS A 104 -7.82 14.16 17.02
CA LYS A 104 -6.99 15.37 17.06
C LYS A 104 -5.66 15.05 17.77
N GLY A 105 -4.55 15.39 17.11
CA GLY A 105 -3.21 15.06 17.60
C GLY A 105 -2.67 13.73 17.06
N SER A 106 -3.39 13.09 16.12
CA SER A 106 -2.84 11.95 15.39
C SER A 106 -1.57 12.31 14.62
N GLU A 107 -0.62 11.38 14.61
CA GLU A 107 0.70 11.55 14.03
C GLU A 107 0.95 10.53 12.91
N TRP A 108 1.89 10.84 12.02
CA TRP A 108 2.32 9.95 10.96
C TRP A 108 3.63 9.25 11.34
N GLY A 109 3.73 7.97 11.00
CA GLY A 109 4.98 7.21 11.01
C GLY A 109 5.22 6.52 9.67
N ALA A 110 6.48 6.31 9.31
CA ALA A 110 6.83 5.43 8.19
C ALA A 110 8.16 4.69 8.42
N THR A 111 8.25 3.46 7.94
CA THR A 111 9.46 2.62 8.00
C THR A 111 9.58 1.74 6.76
N TYR A 112 10.81 1.42 6.35
CA TYR A 112 11.05 0.47 5.27
C TYR A 112 10.98 -0.97 5.77
N GLY A 113 10.32 -1.85 5.02
CA GLY A 113 10.27 -3.30 5.31
C GLY A 113 8.88 -3.80 5.65
N LEU A 114 8.80 -5.12 5.86
CA LEU A 114 7.58 -5.79 6.31
C LEU A 114 7.43 -5.73 7.84
N ASN A 115 8.54 -5.78 8.57
CA ASN A 115 8.54 -5.81 10.04
C ASN A 115 8.81 -4.41 10.61
N SER A 116 8.65 -4.25 11.93
CA SER A 116 8.88 -2.97 12.62
C SER A 116 10.34 -2.55 12.59
N THR A 117 11.27 -3.50 12.49
CA THR A 117 12.69 -3.24 12.25
C THR A 117 12.90 -2.85 10.79
N ALA A 118 13.43 -1.65 10.57
CA ALA A 118 13.64 -1.16 9.23
C ALA A 118 14.62 -2.05 8.44
N SER A 119 14.26 -2.34 7.20
CA SER A 119 15.11 -3.08 6.27
C SER A 119 15.64 -2.12 5.20
N LYS A 120 16.93 -1.77 5.28
CA LYS A 120 17.58 -0.93 4.27
C LYS A 120 17.36 -1.55 2.88
N ASN A 121 17.01 -0.70 1.90
CA ASN A 121 16.73 -1.09 0.52
C ASN A 121 15.48 -1.96 0.30
N SER A 122 14.60 -2.09 1.30
CA SER A 122 13.30 -2.71 1.08
C SER A 122 12.44 -1.81 0.17
N PRO A 123 11.80 -2.35 -0.88
CA PRO A 123 10.80 -1.62 -1.67
C PRO A 123 9.46 -1.49 -0.93
N PHE A 124 9.30 -2.17 0.20
CA PHE A 124 8.13 -2.02 1.04
C PHE A 124 8.26 -0.81 1.96
N VAL A 125 7.22 0.00 2.01
CA VAL A 125 7.09 1.14 2.93
C VAL A 125 5.83 0.92 3.75
N ARG A 126 6.01 0.78 5.06
CA ARG A 126 4.91 0.78 6.03
C ARG A 126 4.65 2.20 6.47
N ILE A 127 3.38 2.59 6.48
CA ILE A 127 2.92 3.89 6.95
C ILE A 127 1.90 3.65 8.05
N THR A 128 2.02 4.39 9.15
CA THR A 128 1.11 4.34 10.28
C THR A 128 0.52 5.72 10.53
N PHE A 129 -0.74 5.77 10.95
CA PHE A 129 -1.39 7.01 11.34
C PHE A 129 -2.35 6.77 12.50
N GLY A 130 -2.23 7.58 13.55
CA GLY A 130 -3.15 7.54 14.69
C GLY A 130 -2.63 8.33 15.88
N TYR A 131 -3.44 8.39 16.92
CA TYR A 131 -3.09 9.11 18.15
C TYR A 131 -2.06 8.30 18.96
N PRO A 132 -0.90 8.88 19.34
CA PRO A 132 0.20 8.15 19.94
C PRO A 132 -0.04 7.88 21.44
N ALA A 133 -1.11 7.17 21.78
CA ALA A 133 -1.43 6.75 23.14
C ALA A 133 -1.95 5.31 23.19
N CYS A 134 -1.76 4.67 24.34
CA CYS A 134 -2.24 3.31 24.61
C CYS A 134 -3.76 3.20 24.40
N GLY A 135 -4.21 2.09 23.84
CA GLY A 135 -5.62 1.81 23.61
C GLY A 135 -6.20 2.49 22.36
N TYR A 136 -5.48 3.42 21.71
CA TYR A 136 -5.95 4.05 20.48
C TYR A 136 -5.63 3.20 19.26
N SER A 137 -6.62 3.08 18.37
CA SER A 137 -6.45 2.40 17.10
C SER A 137 -5.54 3.20 16.18
N GLN A 138 -4.66 2.49 15.47
CA GLN A 138 -3.74 3.02 14.48
C GLN A 138 -4.12 2.42 13.13
N ASN A 139 -4.22 3.27 12.11
CA ASN A 139 -4.41 2.85 10.74
C ASN A 139 -3.04 2.54 10.15
N ASN A 140 -2.90 1.39 9.49
CA ASN A 140 -1.64 0.94 8.92
C ASN A 140 -1.79 0.62 7.45
N TYR A 141 -0.76 0.96 6.68
CA TYR A 141 -0.69 0.73 5.25
C TYR A 141 0.65 0.10 4.90
N LEU A 142 0.63 -0.91 4.04
CA LEU A 142 1.81 -1.49 3.41
C LEU A 142 1.79 -1.15 1.93
N PHE A 143 2.72 -0.30 1.52
CA PHE A 143 2.96 0.03 0.11
C PHE A 143 4.16 -0.75 -0.43
N TYR A 144 4.10 -1.09 -1.71
CA TYR A 144 5.25 -1.56 -2.50
C TYR A 144 5.61 -0.47 -3.52
N LEU A 145 6.80 0.11 -3.37
CA LEU A 145 7.36 1.15 -4.23
C LEU A 145 8.59 0.61 -4.95
N LYS A 146 8.50 0.42 -6.26
CA LYS A 146 9.62 -0.07 -7.07
C LYS A 146 9.58 0.55 -8.46
N ASN A 147 10.71 1.07 -8.93
CA ASN A 147 10.84 1.70 -10.25
C ASN A 147 9.80 2.80 -10.51
N SER A 148 9.46 3.58 -9.48
CA SER A 148 8.39 4.60 -9.48
C SER A 148 6.96 4.06 -9.61
N ASP A 149 6.76 2.75 -9.70
CA ASP A 149 5.45 2.12 -9.58
C ASP A 149 5.11 1.93 -8.11
N LEU A 150 3.88 2.29 -7.73
CA LEU A 150 3.37 2.18 -6.37
C LEU A 150 2.12 1.31 -6.33
N GLN A 151 2.08 0.42 -5.35
CA GLN A 151 0.89 -0.38 -5.05
C GLN A 151 0.62 -0.38 -3.55
N LEU A 152 -0.63 -0.11 -3.16
CA LEU A 152 -1.13 -0.45 -1.83
C LEU A 152 -1.34 -1.97 -1.76
N VAL A 153 -0.52 -2.65 -0.97
CA VAL A 153 -0.51 -4.11 -0.85
C VAL A 153 -1.47 -4.57 0.24
N HIS A 154 -1.47 -3.88 1.38
CA HIS A 154 -2.32 -4.21 2.52
C HIS A 154 -2.63 -2.97 3.35
N GLU A 155 -3.77 -3.02 4.04
CA GLU A 155 -4.27 -2.02 4.97
C GLU A 155 -4.90 -2.78 6.12
N TRP A 156 -4.65 -2.35 7.36
CA TRP A 156 -5.17 -2.96 8.58
C TRP A 156 -5.16 -1.97 9.74
N ASP A 157 -5.94 -2.26 10.77
CA ASP A 157 -5.92 -1.53 12.03
C ASP A 157 -5.11 -2.30 13.08
N SER A 158 -4.47 -1.56 13.98
CA SER A 158 -3.82 -2.12 15.16
C SER A 158 -4.15 -1.29 16.39
N MET A 159 -4.24 -1.92 17.54
CA MET A 159 -4.42 -1.23 18.81
C MET A 159 -3.55 -1.94 19.84
N LEU A 160 -2.80 -1.19 20.63
CA LEU A 160 -1.98 -1.73 21.70
C LEU A 160 -2.19 -0.92 22.98
N ASP A 161 -2.34 -1.60 24.10
CA ASP A 161 -2.39 -1.04 25.45
C ASP A 161 -1.48 -1.88 26.36
N GLY A 162 -0.31 -1.34 26.71
CA GLY A 162 0.63 -2.02 27.62
C GLY A 162 1.13 -3.40 27.15
N GLY A 163 1.03 -3.73 25.86
CA GLY A 163 1.37 -5.04 25.28
C GLY A 163 0.16 -5.93 24.97
N TRP A 164 -1.01 -5.55 25.46
CA TRP A 164 -2.29 -6.15 25.09
C TRP A 164 -2.84 -5.51 23.82
N GLY A 165 -3.59 -6.24 23.02
CA GLY A 165 -4.29 -5.67 21.86
C GLY A 165 -4.26 -6.53 20.62
N SER A 166 -4.24 -5.88 19.45
CA SER A 166 -4.30 -6.51 18.14
C SER A 166 -3.33 -5.84 17.16
N TRP A 167 -2.61 -6.63 16.37
CA TRP A 167 -1.69 -6.18 15.34
C TRP A 167 -1.58 -7.20 14.22
N VAL A 168 -0.88 -6.82 13.14
CA VAL A 168 -0.52 -7.75 12.06
C VAL A 168 0.96 -8.10 12.17
N GLU A 169 1.25 -9.39 12.13
CA GLU A 169 2.59 -9.92 11.98
C GLU A 169 2.84 -10.34 10.55
N PHE A 170 3.94 -9.86 9.97
CA PHE A 170 4.42 -10.32 8.67
C PHE A 170 5.48 -11.39 8.84
N ASP A 171 5.34 -12.46 8.07
CA ASP A 171 6.34 -13.51 7.95
C ASP A 171 6.94 -13.46 6.54
N ASN A 172 8.27 -13.37 6.49
CA ASN A 172 9.06 -13.38 5.27
C ASN A 172 10.04 -14.57 5.33
N PRO A 173 9.59 -15.77 4.92
CA PRO A 173 10.35 -17.00 5.11
C PRO A 173 11.73 -17.00 4.44
N ASN A 174 11.91 -16.18 3.40
CA ASN A 174 13.15 -16.10 2.64
C ASN A 174 14.12 -15.04 3.19
N ALA A 175 13.72 -14.26 4.20
CA ALA A 175 14.49 -13.16 4.80
C ALA A 175 15.07 -12.14 3.78
N LYS A 176 14.51 -12.08 2.57
CA LYS A 176 14.95 -11.14 1.53
C LYS A 176 14.36 -9.76 1.79
N SER A 177 15.08 -8.68 1.50
CA SER A 177 14.52 -7.32 1.59
C SER A 177 13.45 -7.04 0.52
N ASN A 178 13.56 -7.68 -0.65
CA ASN A 178 12.55 -7.67 -1.72
C ASN A 178 12.10 -9.12 -2.01
N PRO A 179 11.25 -9.72 -1.17
CA PRO A 179 10.69 -11.04 -1.42
C PRO A 179 9.72 -11.02 -2.61
N GLU A 180 9.50 -12.19 -3.22
CA GLU A 180 8.46 -12.41 -4.23
C GLU A 180 7.16 -12.97 -3.61
N SER A 181 7.23 -13.40 -2.36
CA SER A 181 6.09 -13.85 -1.57
C SER A 181 6.36 -13.68 -0.08
N PHE A 182 5.31 -13.37 0.68
CA PHE A 182 5.33 -13.31 2.14
C PHE A 182 3.92 -13.58 2.67
N TYR A 183 3.79 -13.73 3.98
CA TYR A 183 2.51 -13.96 4.65
C TYR A 183 2.28 -12.91 5.71
N CYS A 184 1.02 -12.71 6.09
CA CYS A 184 0.71 -12.05 7.35
C CYS A 184 -0.41 -12.78 8.08
N LYS A 185 -0.52 -12.49 9.37
CA LYS A 185 -1.65 -12.90 10.21
C LYS A 185 -2.01 -11.76 11.15
N THR A 186 -3.28 -11.65 11.48
CA THR A 186 -3.70 -10.81 12.60
C THR A 186 -3.46 -11.58 13.89
N VAL A 187 -2.80 -10.96 14.84
CA VAL A 187 -2.54 -11.50 16.18
C VAL A 187 -3.29 -10.64 17.17
N THR A 188 -4.02 -11.29 18.08
CA THR A 188 -4.58 -10.64 19.27
C THR A 188 -3.95 -11.24 20.51
N TYR A 189 -3.74 -10.44 21.54
CA TYR A 189 -3.35 -10.89 22.86
C TYR A 189 -4.10 -10.06 23.91
N PHE A 190 -5.02 -10.70 24.62
CA PHE A 190 -5.86 -10.04 25.62
C PHE A 190 -5.82 -10.79 26.96
N PRO A 191 -5.92 -10.08 28.09
CA PRO A 191 -5.89 -10.69 29.42
C PRO A 191 -7.09 -11.62 29.64
N GLU A 192 -6.95 -12.59 30.53
CA GLU A 192 -8.09 -13.38 31.01
C GLU A 192 -8.88 -12.58 32.05
N ASP A 193 -10.21 -12.76 32.09
CA ASP A 193 -11.12 -11.99 32.96
C ASP A 193 -10.73 -12.04 34.46
N ASP A 194 -10.14 -13.16 34.91
CA ASP A 194 -9.82 -13.42 36.32
C ASP A 194 -8.31 -13.37 36.62
N ASN A 195 -7.45 -13.11 35.62
CA ASN A 195 -6.00 -13.15 35.79
C ASN A 195 -5.27 -12.27 34.77
N ASP A 196 -4.86 -11.08 35.21
CA ASP A 196 -4.12 -10.10 34.40
C ASP A 196 -2.69 -10.54 34.02
N ASP A 197 -2.12 -11.57 34.67
CA ASP A 197 -0.80 -12.11 34.32
C ASP A 197 -0.86 -13.11 33.17
N MET A 198 -2.07 -13.57 32.82
CA MET A 198 -2.33 -14.55 31.77
C MET A 198 -3.15 -13.91 30.65
N GLY A 199 -2.87 -14.31 29.42
CA GLY A 199 -3.68 -13.92 28.29
C GLY A 199 -3.88 -15.04 27.29
N THR A 200 -4.82 -14.78 26.39
CA THR A 200 -5.08 -15.65 25.25
C THR A 200 -4.52 -14.98 24.01
N VAL A 201 -3.51 -15.62 23.39
CA VAL A 201 -3.07 -15.26 22.04
C VAL A 201 -3.93 -15.99 21.02
N SER A 202 -4.47 -15.26 20.06
CA SER A 202 -5.28 -15.82 18.97
C SER A 202 -4.80 -15.30 17.62
N HIS A 203 -4.84 -16.16 16.60
CA HIS A 203 -4.50 -15.77 15.23
C HIS A 203 -5.72 -15.82 14.31
N TYR A 204 -5.86 -14.77 13.50
CA TYR A 204 -6.92 -14.59 12.52
C TYR A 204 -6.31 -14.26 11.15
N ASP A 205 -7.14 -14.34 10.11
CA ASP A 205 -6.87 -13.80 8.77
C ASP A 205 -5.46 -14.05 8.26
N SER A 206 -5.06 -15.33 8.14
CA SER A 206 -3.82 -15.67 7.47
C SER A 206 -3.93 -15.30 5.99
N ILE A 207 -3.08 -14.39 5.52
CA ILE A 207 -3.08 -13.90 4.14
C ILE A 207 -1.74 -14.20 3.49
N ALA A 208 -1.76 -14.81 2.31
CA ALA A 208 -0.60 -15.00 1.46
C ALA A 208 -0.50 -13.87 0.42
N PHE A 209 0.69 -13.30 0.26
CA PHE A 209 1.00 -12.29 -0.73
C PHE A 209 1.99 -12.87 -1.74
N ARG A 210 1.72 -12.66 -3.03
CA ARG A 210 2.59 -13.13 -4.13
C ARG A 210 2.71 -12.05 -5.20
N LEU A 211 3.92 -11.79 -5.64
CA LEU A 211 4.19 -10.95 -6.80
C LEU A 211 3.87 -11.75 -8.07
N THR A 212 2.94 -11.24 -8.89
CA THR A 212 2.59 -11.84 -10.18
C THR A 212 2.82 -10.79 -11.28
N GLY A 213 3.86 -10.97 -12.08
CA GLY A 213 4.35 -9.90 -12.95
C GLY A 213 4.86 -8.73 -12.09
N ASN A 214 4.31 -7.54 -12.30
CA ASN A 214 4.68 -6.34 -11.54
C ASN A 214 3.67 -5.96 -10.43
N HIS A 215 2.69 -6.82 -10.15
CA HIS A 215 1.64 -6.52 -9.16
C HIS A 215 1.57 -7.59 -8.08
N TRP A 216 1.45 -7.14 -6.83
CA TRP A 216 1.15 -7.96 -5.67
C TRP A 216 -0.30 -8.41 -5.70
N LYS A 217 -0.52 -9.69 -5.44
CA LYS A 217 -1.83 -10.27 -5.20
C LYS A 217 -1.86 -10.82 -3.78
N LYS A 218 -2.98 -10.60 -3.10
CA LYS A 218 -3.24 -11.18 -1.77
C LYS A 218 -4.32 -12.25 -1.88
N GLN A 219 -4.17 -13.32 -1.11
CA GLN A 219 -5.13 -14.41 -1.02
C GLN A 219 -5.30 -14.78 0.46
N LEU A 220 -6.54 -14.76 0.93
CA LEU A 220 -6.86 -15.27 2.26
C LEU A 220 -6.70 -16.80 2.29
N VAL A 221 -5.99 -17.29 3.29
CA VAL A 221 -5.64 -18.70 3.50
C VAL A 221 -6.49 -19.33 4.60
N SER A 222 -6.82 -18.57 5.65
CA SER A 222 -7.76 -19.00 6.69
C SER A 222 -9.19 -18.55 6.38
N ALA A 223 -10.17 -19.02 7.16
CA ALA A 223 -11.49 -18.40 7.15
C ALA A 223 -11.40 -16.97 7.71
N LYS A 224 -12.10 -16.03 7.08
CA LYS A 224 -12.09 -14.62 7.46
C LYS A 224 -12.72 -14.44 8.84
N ASP A 225 -12.12 -13.61 9.68
CA ASP A 225 -12.61 -13.23 11.02
C ASP A 225 -12.84 -14.47 11.92
N LYS A 226 -12.11 -15.57 11.67
CA LYS A 226 -12.16 -16.81 12.44
C LYS A 226 -10.80 -17.16 13.01
N VAL A 227 -10.80 -17.44 14.32
CA VAL A 227 -9.64 -17.99 15.03
C VAL A 227 -9.28 -19.33 14.41
N TYR A 228 -8.02 -19.48 13.99
CA TYR A 228 -7.48 -20.78 13.56
C TYR A 228 -6.35 -21.28 14.45
N PHE A 229 -5.88 -20.44 15.38
CA PHE A 229 -4.92 -20.79 16.41
C PHE A 229 -5.25 -20.00 17.68
N GLU A 230 -5.15 -20.66 18.83
CA GLU A 230 -5.35 -20.05 20.13
C GLU A 230 -4.43 -20.73 21.16
N LYS A 231 -3.80 -19.94 22.03
CA LYS A 231 -2.98 -20.45 23.13
C LYS A 231 -3.11 -19.53 24.34
N LYS A 232 -3.28 -20.13 25.52
CA LYS A 232 -3.11 -19.43 26.81
C LYS A 232 -1.63 -19.37 27.18
N VAL A 233 -1.16 -18.18 27.57
CA VAL A 233 0.25 -17.92 27.85
C VAL A 233 0.35 -16.75 28.84
N SER A 234 1.40 -16.71 29.65
CA SER A 234 1.61 -15.57 30.54
C SER A 234 2.12 -14.35 29.76
N PHE A 235 1.89 -13.15 30.30
CA PHE A 235 2.39 -11.90 29.71
C PHE A 235 3.90 -11.93 29.49
N ASP A 236 4.64 -12.40 30.49
CA ASP A 236 6.10 -12.51 30.42
C ASP A 236 6.56 -13.56 29.41
N GLU A 237 5.89 -14.72 29.31
CA GLU A 237 6.25 -15.73 28.32
C GLU A 237 5.98 -15.23 26.90
N PHE A 238 4.86 -14.53 26.68
CA PHE A 238 4.51 -13.99 25.38
C PHE A 238 5.45 -12.90 24.90
N HIS A 239 5.88 -12.01 25.79
CA HIS A 239 6.75 -10.86 25.45
C HIS A 239 8.25 -11.12 25.63
N LYS A 240 8.65 -12.35 25.98
CA LYS A 240 10.07 -12.74 25.95
C LYS A 240 10.58 -12.64 24.51
N ARG A 241 11.44 -11.64 24.26
CA ARG A 241 12.13 -11.48 22.99
C ARG A 241 13.06 -12.68 22.76
N GLU A 242 12.92 -13.35 21.62
CA GLU A 242 14.03 -14.09 21.01
C GLU A 242 14.96 -13.12 20.25
#